data_AF-A0AAX1QCA5-F1
#
_entry.id   AF-A0AAX1QCA5-F1
#
_cell.length_a   1.000
_cell.length_b   1.000
_cell.length_c   1.000
_cell.angle_alpha   90.00
_cell.angle_beta   90.00
_cell.angle_gamma   90.00
#
_symmetry.space_group_name_H-M   'P 1'
#
loop_
_entity.id
_entity.type
_entity.pdbx_description
1 polymer ?
#
loop_
_entity_poly.entity_id
_entity_poly.type
_entity_poly.pdbx_seq_one_letter_code
_entity_poly.pdbx_strand_id
1 'polypeptide(L)'
;MLGLLSYWSLQKEKIQGARIVRMNGLKSRTILQSFIDEWKEALYIQKVMLSVDNDKTGKKFIQKRHLLLEDRMLQSNLPPREKDWNDELKKSVQQQEQKPLHQLKQRRKCLREQRMERNG
;
A
#
# COMPACT_ATOMS: atom_id res chain seq x y z
N MET A 1 10.16 9.76 2.08
CA MET A 1 10.69 8.65 1.23
C MET A 1 9.88 7.35 1.42
N LEU A 2 9.48 7.04 2.66
CA LEU A 2 8.89 5.76 3.07
C LEU A 2 7.57 5.38 2.36
N GLY A 3 6.56 6.26 2.32
CA GLY A 3 5.22 5.89 1.84
C GLY A 3 5.15 5.27 0.44
N LEU A 4 5.97 5.75 -0.51
CA LEU A 4 6.01 5.18 -1.86
C LEU A 4 6.51 3.73 -1.88
N LEU A 5 7.64 3.49 -1.19
CA LEU A 5 8.26 2.17 -1.17
C LEU A 5 7.38 1.18 -0.41
N SER A 6 6.72 1.63 0.66
CA SER A 6 5.76 0.81 1.39
C SER A 6 4.57 0.39 0.52
N TYR A 7 4.01 1.34 -0.23
CA TYR A 7 2.93 1.05 -1.19
C TYR A 7 3.35 0.08 -2.28
N TRP A 8 4.50 0.35 -2.93
CA TRP A 8 5.03 -0.54 -3.96
C TRP A 8 5.29 -1.94 -3.43
N SER A 9 5.86 -2.08 -2.23
CA SER A 9 6.16 -3.39 -1.64
C SER A 9 4.90 -4.23 -1.41
N LEU A 10 3.78 -3.61 -1.05
CA LEU A 10 2.49 -4.28 -0.84
C LEU A 10 1.77 -4.65 -2.15
N GLN A 11 2.00 -3.90 -3.23
CA GLN A 11 1.25 -4.02 -4.48
C GLN A 11 2.11 -4.46 -5.68
N LYS A 12 3.40 -4.77 -5.47
CA LYS A 12 4.38 -5.09 -6.53
C LYS A 12 3.91 -6.17 -7.51
N GLU A 13 3.11 -7.12 -7.03
CA GLU A 13 2.60 -8.22 -7.86
C GLU A 13 1.44 -7.77 -8.77
N LYS A 14 0.73 -6.70 -8.41
CA LYS A 14 -0.43 -6.17 -9.14
C LYS A 14 -0.08 -5.00 -10.06
N ILE A 15 1.04 -4.33 -9.81
CA ILE A 15 1.47 -3.16 -10.56
C ILE A 15 2.48 -3.60 -11.62
N GLN A 16 2.04 -3.64 -12.88
CA GLN A 16 2.89 -3.85 -14.06
C GLN A 16 2.62 -2.74 -15.08
N GLY A 17 3.67 -2.30 -15.79
CA GLY A 17 3.55 -1.27 -16.83
C GLY A 17 3.08 0.09 -16.32
N ALA A 18 3.35 0.43 -15.07
CA ALA A 18 2.90 1.69 -14.46
C ALA A 18 4.08 2.57 -14.04
N ARG A 19 3.98 3.87 -14.28
CA ARG A 19 4.92 4.87 -13.75
C ARG A 19 4.46 5.28 -12.35
N ILE A 20 5.31 5.02 -11.35
CA ILE A 20 5.04 5.38 -9.96
C ILE A 20 5.74 6.69 -9.65
N VAL A 21 4.96 7.72 -9.31
CA VAL A 21 5.50 9.06 -9.01
C VAL A 21 5.34 9.38 -7.53
N ARG A 22 6.45 9.72 -6.85
CA ARG A 22 6.37 10.28 -5.50
C ARG A 22 5.89 11.72 -5.59
N MET A 23 4.84 12.04 -4.83
CA MET A 23 4.46 13.42 -4.60
C MET A 23 5.22 14.02 -3.43
N ASN A 24 5.75 15.24 -3.61
CA ASN A 24 6.31 16.02 -2.49
C ASN A 24 5.20 16.87 -1.85
N GLY A 25 4.41 16.21 -1.00
CA GLY A 25 3.16 16.75 -0.46
C GLY A 25 1.99 16.68 -1.45
N LEU A 26 0.81 17.15 -1.02
CA LEU A 26 -0.43 17.15 -1.80
C LEU A 26 -0.47 18.28 -2.84
N LYS A 27 0.52 18.32 -3.74
CA LYS A 27 0.68 19.37 -4.75
C LYS A 27 0.06 18.95 -6.09
N SER A 28 -0.93 19.71 -6.56
CA SER A 28 -1.59 19.50 -7.87
C SER A 28 -0.58 19.48 -9.02
N ARG A 29 0.47 20.30 -8.91
CA ARG A 29 1.50 20.49 -9.93
C ARG A 29 2.19 19.18 -10.31
N THR A 30 2.45 18.30 -9.35
CA THR A 30 3.12 17.02 -9.64
C THR A 30 2.26 16.13 -10.54
N ILE A 31 0.94 16.06 -10.28
CA ILE A 31 0.03 15.27 -11.11
C ILE A 31 0.00 15.84 -12.52
N LEU A 32 -0.22 17.16 -12.65
CA LEU A 32 -0.28 17.80 -13.96
C LEU A 32 1.03 17.65 -14.74
N GLN A 33 2.17 17.78 -14.07
CA GLN A 33 3.48 17.58 -14.69
C GLN A 33 3.62 16.14 -15.21
N SER A 34 3.23 15.14 -14.41
CA SER A 34 3.25 13.75 -14.86
C SER A 34 2.38 13.54 -16.10
N PHE A 35 1.19 14.15 -16.15
CA PHE A 35 0.34 14.09 -17.35
C PHE A 35 1.00 14.72 -18.57
N ILE A 36 1.63 15.90 -18.40
CA ILE A 36 2.34 16.60 -19.48
C ILE A 36 3.52 15.76 -19.98
N ASP A 37 4.28 15.15 -19.08
CA ASP A 37 5.44 14.35 -19.43
C ASP A 37 5.03 13.09 -20.21
N GLU A 38 3.95 12.42 -19.79
CA GLU A 38 3.38 11.25 -20.50
C GLU A 38 2.79 11.66 -21.87
N TRP A 39 2.14 12.83 -21.96
CA TRP A 39 1.67 13.38 -23.25
C TRP A 39 2.81 13.66 -24.21
N LYS A 40 3.94 14.18 -23.72
CA LYS A 40 5.15 14.40 -24.53
C LYS A 40 5.77 13.09 -25.02
N GLU A 41 5.67 12.03 -24.23
CA GLU A 41 6.11 10.68 -24.61
C GLU A 41 5.08 9.95 -25.50
N ALA A 42 3.97 10.61 -25.88
CA ALA A 42 2.85 10.03 -26.64
C ALA A 42 2.24 8.77 -26.00
N LEU A 43 2.34 8.66 -24.67
CA LEU A 43 1.80 7.55 -23.90
C LEU A 43 0.36 7.86 -23.48
N TYR A 44 -0.54 6.93 -23.75
CA TYR A 44 -1.94 7.05 -23.32
C TYR A 44 -2.10 6.57 -21.88
N ILE A 45 -2.38 7.51 -20.97
CA ILE A 45 -2.68 7.18 -19.58
C ILE A 45 -4.08 6.56 -19.55
N GLN A 46 -4.18 5.27 -19.22
CA GLN A 46 -5.48 4.60 -19.06
C GLN A 46 -6.12 4.91 -17.70
N LYS A 47 -5.29 5.04 -16.67
CA LYS A 47 -5.74 5.09 -15.28
C LYS A 47 -4.72 5.79 -14.39
N VAL A 48 -5.21 6.64 -13.49
CA VAL A 48 -4.43 7.29 -12.44
C VAL A 48 -4.92 6.82 -11.09
N MET A 49 -3.98 6.32 -10.27
CA MET A 49 -4.28 5.85 -8.93
C MET A 49 -3.62 6.77 -7.90
N LEU A 50 -4.44 7.43 -7.09
CA LEU A 50 -3.99 8.30 -5.99
C LEU A 50 -3.89 7.50 -4.70
N SER A 51 -2.65 7.26 -4.27
CA SER A 51 -2.33 6.55 -3.03
C SER A 51 -1.87 7.52 -1.94
N VAL A 52 -2.81 8.25 -1.34
CA VAL A 52 -2.54 9.23 -0.28
C VAL A 52 -2.79 8.64 1.11
N ASP A 53 -2.31 9.33 2.15
CA ASP A 53 -2.55 8.95 3.54
C ASP A 53 -4.05 9.06 3.89
N ASN A 54 -4.52 8.19 4.78
CA ASN A 54 -5.91 8.13 5.23
C ASN A 54 -6.19 9.19 6.31
N ASP A 55 -5.93 10.46 5.98
CA ASP A 55 -6.24 11.60 6.85
C ASP A 55 -7.25 12.55 6.19
N LYS A 56 -7.68 13.58 6.95
CA LYS A 56 -8.64 14.57 6.46
C LYS A 56 -8.10 15.33 5.24
N THR A 57 -6.79 15.51 5.14
CA THR A 57 -6.15 16.28 4.09
C THR A 57 -6.08 15.48 2.79
N GLY A 58 -5.71 14.20 2.86
CA GLY A 58 -5.70 13.24 1.75
C GLY A 58 -7.09 13.03 1.16
N LYS A 59 -8.12 12.89 2.02
CA LYS A 59 -9.51 12.79 1.57
C LYS A 59 -9.99 14.04 0.83
N LYS A 60 -9.72 15.23 1.37
CA LYS A 60 -10.02 16.50 0.70
C LYS A 60 -9.28 16.63 -0.64
N PHE A 61 -8.04 16.15 -0.71
CA PHE A 61 -7.26 16.17 -1.94
C PHE A 61 -7.85 15.28 -3.03
N ILE A 62 -8.24 14.05 -2.70
CA ILE A 62 -8.92 13.13 -3.63
C ILE A 62 -10.20 13.78 -4.15
N GLN A 63 -11.06 14.29 -3.28
CA GLN A 63 -12.31 14.94 -3.69
C GLN A 63 -12.06 16.13 -4.64
N LYS A 64 -11.07 16.97 -4.34
CA LYS A 64 -10.70 18.10 -5.20
C LYS A 64 -10.19 17.66 -6.59
N ARG A 65 -9.67 16.44 -6.72
CA ARG A 65 -9.16 15.90 -8.00
C ARG A 65 -10.21 15.19 -8.82
N HIS A 66 -11.18 14.53 -8.18
CA HIS A 66 -12.36 14.02 -8.88
C HIS A 66 -13.13 15.13 -9.59
N LEU A 67 -13.04 16.38 -9.11
CA LEU A 67 -13.63 17.54 -9.79
C LEU A 67 -12.85 18.03 -11.02
N LEU A 68 -11.59 17.62 -11.20
CA LEU A 68 -10.68 18.14 -12.23
C LEU A 68 -10.30 17.12 -13.30
N LEU A 69 -10.40 15.83 -12.99
CA LEU A 69 -10.11 14.72 -13.88
C LEU A 69 -11.38 13.92 -14.10
N GLU A 70 -11.54 13.32 -15.28
CA GLU A 70 -12.67 12.44 -15.52
C GLU A 70 -12.71 11.32 -14.47
N ASP A 71 -13.88 11.15 -13.86
CA ASP A 71 -14.13 10.21 -12.77
C ASP A 71 -13.74 8.77 -13.13
N ARG A 72 -13.78 8.44 -14.43
CA ARG A 72 -13.40 7.13 -14.96
C ARG A 72 -11.89 6.86 -14.93
N MET A 73 -11.06 7.90 -15.05
CA MET A 73 -9.61 7.75 -15.06
C MET A 73 -9.02 7.76 -13.65
N LEU A 74 -9.68 8.41 -12.70
CA LEU A 74 -9.15 8.61 -11.35
C LEU A 74 -9.67 7.55 -10.37
N GLN A 75 -8.76 6.80 -9.76
CA GLN A 75 -9.07 5.92 -8.64
C GLN A 75 -8.28 6.33 -7.40
N SER A 76 -8.92 6.25 -6.24
CA SER A 76 -8.25 6.42 -4.95
C SER A 76 -7.95 5.07 -4.33
N ASN A 77 -6.76 4.94 -3.75
CA ASN A 77 -6.39 3.79 -2.93
C ASN A 77 -5.86 4.32 -1.59
N LEU A 78 -6.60 4.07 -0.51
CA LEU A 78 -6.22 4.49 0.84
C LEU A 78 -5.75 3.28 1.64
N PRO A 79 -4.83 3.44 2.60
CA PRO A 79 -4.50 2.37 3.53
C PRO A 79 -5.79 1.95 4.27
N PRO A 80 -6.14 0.65 4.24
CA PRO A 80 -7.46 0.19 4.67
C PRO A 80 -7.65 0.23 6.18
N ARG A 81 -6.56 0.07 6.95
CA ARG A 81 -6.62 -0.06 8.41
C ARG A 81 -5.84 1.05 9.09
N GLU A 82 -4.68 1.40 8.54
CA GLU A 82 -3.79 2.37 9.15
C GLU A 82 -3.94 3.80 8.59
N LYS A 83 -3.27 4.73 9.26
CA LYS A 83 -3.21 6.14 8.87
C LYS A 83 -2.40 6.34 7.59
N ASP A 84 -1.30 5.61 7.45
CA ASP A 84 -0.41 5.69 6.28
C ASP A 84 0.03 4.30 5.79
N TRP A 85 0.57 4.26 4.58
CA TRP A 85 1.02 3.03 3.93
C TRP A 85 2.23 2.37 4.61
N ASN A 86 3.00 3.12 5.39
CA ASN A 86 4.17 2.59 6.07
C ASN A 86 3.75 1.79 7.32
N ASP A 87 2.79 2.30 8.07
CA ASP A 87 2.22 1.59 9.21
C ASP A 87 1.42 0.35 8.75
N GLU A 88 0.71 0.45 7.62
CA GLU A 88 0.06 -0.71 7.00
C GLU A 88 1.07 -1.81 6.63
N LEU A 89 2.20 -1.44 6.02
CA LEU A 89 3.28 -2.39 5.71
C LEU A 89 3.84 -3.03 6.99
N LYS A 90 4.14 -2.23 8.02
CA LYS A 90 4.67 -2.75 9.28
C LYS A 90 3.72 -3.76 9.91
N LYS A 91 2.41 -3.49 9.94
CA LYS A 91 1.43 -4.45 10.45
C LYS A 91 1.34 -5.71 9.59
N SER A 92 1.39 -5.58 8.27
CA SER A 92 1.40 -6.74 7.36
C SER A 92 2.62 -7.65 7.63
N VAL A 93 3.80 -7.06 7.83
CA VAL A 93 5.03 -7.80 8.16
C VAL A 93 4.92 -8.44 9.55
N GLN A 94 4.47 -7.71 10.57
CA GLN A 94 4.27 -8.26 11.92
C GLN A 94 3.28 -9.44 11.93
N GLN A 95 2.21 -9.38 11.13
CA GLN A 95 1.25 -10.48 10.99
C GLN A 95 1.84 -11.70 10.27
N GLN A 96 2.75 -11.49 9.31
CA GLN A 96 3.48 -12.58 8.66
C GLN A 96 4.51 -13.23 9.59
N GLU A 97 5.22 -12.45 10.41
CA GLU A 97 6.26 -12.96 11.33
C GLU A 97 5.69 -13.66 12.57
N GLN A 98 4.50 -13.28 13.04
CA GLN A 98 3.85 -13.95 14.18
C GLN A 98 3.31 -15.35 13.84
N LYS A 99 2.99 -15.62 12.56
CA LYS A 99 2.51 -16.94 12.11
C LYS A 99 3.51 -18.09 12.35
N PRO A 100 4.79 -18.00 11.92
CA PRO A 100 5.75 -19.07 12.16
C PRO A 100 6.10 -19.22 13.65
N LEU A 101 6.15 -18.12 14.42
CA LEU A 101 6.48 -18.19 15.85
C LEU A 101 5.36 -18.83 16.68
N HIS A 102 4.09 -18.57 16.34
CA HIS A 102 2.94 -19.19 16.99
C HIS A 102 2.88 -20.70 16.69
N GLN A 103 3.10 -21.11 15.44
CA GLN A 103 3.16 -22.52 15.05
C GLN A 103 4.31 -23.27 15.74
N LEU A 104 5.49 -22.66 15.87
CA LEU A 104 6.62 -23.24 16.59
C LEU A 104 6.34 -23.39 18.09
N LYS A 105 5.68 -22.41 18.72
CA LYS A 105 5.27 -22.51 20.13
C LYS A 105 4.24 -23.62 20.34
N GLN A 106 3.24 -23.73 19.46
CA GLN A 106 2.24 -24.81 19.52
C GLN A 106 2.89 -26.20 19.32
N ARG A 107 3.77 -26.35 18.33
CA ARG A 107 4.53 -27.59 18.10
C ARG A 107 5.37 -27.99 19.31
N ARG A 108 6.07 -27.02 19.94
CA ARG A 108 6.85 -27.27 21.17
C ARG A 108 5.98 -27.68 22.35
N LYS A 109 4.78 -27.11 22.50
CA LYS A 109 3.83 -27.48 23.54
C LYS A 109 3.35 -28.93 23.37
N CYS A 110 2.91 -29.28 22.17
CA CYS A 110 2.44 -30.63 21.84
C CYS A 110 3.55 -31.70 22.02
N LEU A 111 4.79 -31.39 21.62
CA LEU A 111 5.95 -32.28 21.84
C LEU A 111 6.29 -32.51 23.33
N ARG A 112 6.03 -31.54 24.20
CA ARG A 112 6.22 -31.68 25.65
C ARG A 112 5.14 -32.56 26.27
N GLU A 113 3.89 -32.37 25.88
CA GLU A 113 2.74 -33.16 26.34
C GLU A 113 2.91 -34.64 25.96
N GLN A 114 3.25 -34.93 24.70
CA GLN A 114 3.52 -36.30 24.23
C GLN A 114 4.74 -36.99 24.85
N ARG A 115 5.67 -36.24 25.46
CA ARG A 115 6.80 -36.79 26.22
C ARG A 115 6.42 -37.12 27.66
N MET A 116 5.50 -36.35 28.25
CA MET A 116 4.99 -36.64 29.59
C MET A 116 4.05 -37.85 29.57
N GLU A 117 3.21 -37.99 28.55
CA GLU A 117 2.30 -39.13 28.40
C GLU A 117 3.00 -40.47 28.10
N ARG A 118 4.23 -40.44 27.58
CA ARG A 118 5.02 -41.66 27.30
C ARG A 118 5.90 -42.13 28.46
N ASN A 119 6.08 -41.28 29.47
CA ASN A 119 6.97 -41.52 30.61
C ASN A 119 6.21 -41.66 31.94
N GLY A 120 4.88 -41.74 31.91
CA GLY A 120 4.01 -42.06 33.05
C GLY A 120 3.30 -43.37 32.82
#